data_AF-A0A5K4FCR0-F1
#
_entry.id   AF-A0A5K4FCR0-F1
#
_cell.length_a   1.000
_cell.length_b   1.000
_cell.length_c   1.000
_cell.angle_alpha   90.00
_cell.angle_beta   90.00
_cell.angle_gamma   90.00
#
_symmetry.space_group_name_H-M   'P 1'
#
loop_
_entity.id
_entity.type
_entity.pdbx_description
1 polymer ?
#
loop_
_entity_poly.entity_id
_entity_poly.type
_entity_poly.pdbx_seq_one_letter_code
_entity_poly.pdbx_strand_id
1 'polypeptide(L)'
;MEDDLQRKVIKQRLKQFYGSDTNNSLVDQNDPLNIDSPSFDPQLYLDKSLRTKDLSDLISEEKALTDQIRSLDSDMQTLVYDNYSKFISATDTIRMMKSNFSYVQAEMNSLLQNIASIVSVSGAINRNFADKRKKLSTLTTTQLTLNKLNYLVELPVSLRTYMNKCDWDRIVLDLNKAKYILKSYHNTPSFKNIREDCSEIVSEICSRLWRQFDESVSRFYNYFPERYG
;
A
#
# COMPACT_ATOMS: atom_id res chain seq x y z
N MET A 1 -29.11 -1.02 12.26
CA MET A 1 -30.35 -0.92 11.44
C MET A 1 -30.38 -2.01 10.37
N GLU A 2 -29.24 -2.31 9.71
CA GLU A 2 -29.10 -3.42 8.73
C GLU A 2 -29.32 -4.83 9.34
N ASP A 3 -28.80 -5.08 10.56
CA ASP A 3 -28.86 -6.40 11.22
C ASP A 3 -30.29 -6.85 11.58
N ASP A 4 -31.17 -5.91 11.94
CA ASP A 4 -32.57 -6.25 12.25
C ASP A 4 -33.37 -6.63 11.01
N LEU A 5 -33.02 -6.04 9.86
CA LEU A 5 -33.61 -6.39 8.58
C LEU A 5 -33.17 -7.79 8.16
N GLN A 6 -31.89 -8.13 8.34
CA GLN A 6 -31.38 -9.47 8.07
C GLN A 6 -32.01 -10.53 8.99
N ARG A 7 -32.18 -10.25 10.28
CA ARG A 7 -32.88 -11.16 11.22
C ARG A 7 -34.32 -11.42 10.80
N LYS A 8 -35.03 -10.39 10.33
CA LYS A 8 -36.42 -10.52 9.87
C LYS A 8 -36.50 -11.37 8.60
N VAL A 9 -35.57 -11.19 7.67
CA VAL A 9 -35.46 -11.99 6.43
C VAL A 9 -35.12 -13.44 6.75
N ILE A 10 -34.18 -13.70 7.66
CA ILE A 10 -33.82 -15.06 8.07
C ILE A 10 -35.01 -15.75 8.72
N LYS A 11 -35.72 -15.08 9.64
CA LYS A 11 -36.94 -15.61 10.28
C LYS A 11 -38.04 -15.92 9.27
N GLN A 12 -38.22 -15.07 8.26
CA GLN A 12 -39.19 -15.28 7.18
C GLN A 12 -38.80 -16.46 6.28
N ARG A 13 -37.50 -16.60 5.97
CA ARG A 13 -36.97 -17.72 5.19
C ARG A 13 -37.05 -19.05 5.95
N LEU A 14 -36.77 -19.02 7.25
CA LEU A 14 -36.91 -20.17 8.15
C LEU A 14 -38.38 -20.60 8.24
N LYS A 15 -39.31 -19.63 8.34
CA LYS A 15 -40.76 -19.89 8.33
C LYS A 15 -41.23 -20.50 6.99
N GLN A 16 -40.66 -20.09 5.87
CA GLN A 16 -40.95 -20.71 4.56
C GLN A 16 -40.39 -22.12 4.47
N PHE A 17 -39.22 -22.38 5.06
CA PHE A 17 -38.54 -23.67 5.00
C PHE A 17 -39.21 -24.73 5.88
N TYR A 18 -39.62 -24.37 7.11
CA TYR A 18 -40.31 -25.29 8.02
C TYR A 18 -41.84 -25.23 7.93
N GLY A 19 -42.40 -24.19 7.30
CA GLY A 19 -43.85 -24.00 7.14
C GLY A 19 -44.41 -24.54 5.83
N SER A 20 -43.57 -25.11 4.95
CA SER A 20 -44.02 -25.66 3.66
C SER A 20 -44.34 -27.16 3.70
N ASP A 21 -43.92 -27.88 4.74
CA ASP A 21 -44.26 -29.31 4.91
C ASP A 21 -45.57 -29.53 5.68
N THR A 22 -46.20 -28.47 6.22
CA THR A 22 -47.58 -28.54 6.75
C THR A 22 -48.65 -28.44 5.65
N ASN A 23 -48.28 -28.69 4.39
CA ASN A 23 -49.21 -28.78 3.26
C ASN A 23 -49.73 -30.21 3.03
N ASN A 24 -49.77 -31.04 4.07
CA ASN A 24 -50.70 -32.17 4.11
C ASN A 24 -51.93 -31.72 4.90
N SER A 25 -52.95 -31.28 4.16
CA SER A 25 -54.35 -31.08 4.56
C SER A 25 -54.61 -30.30 5.85
N LEU A 26 -55.47 -29.28 5.72
CA LEU A 26 -56.33 -28.80 6.81
C LEU A 26 -57.31 -29.93 7.19
N VAL A 27 -56.82 -31.10 7.62
CA VAL A 27 -57.58 -32.06 8.40
C VAL A 27 -57.79 -31.40 9.74
N ASP A 28 -58.94 -30.72 9.82
CA ASP A 28 -59.63 -30.22 11.00
C ASP A 28 -58.84 -30.45 12.30
N GLN A 29 -58.03 -29.45 12.70
CA GLN A 29 -57.13 -29.52 13.87
C GLN A 29 -57.87 -29.72 15.20
N ASN A 30 -59.20 -29.75 15.17
CA ASN A 30 -60.06 -30.02 16.30
C ASN A 30 -60.94 -31.26 16.08
N ASP A 31 -60.67 -32.10 15.07
CA ASP A 31 -61.39 -33.37 14.93
C ASP A 31 -60.97 -34.32 16.06
N PRO A 32 -61.88 -34.71 16.96
CA PRO A 32 -61.60 -35.68 18.01
C PRO A 32 -61.32 -37.10 17.47
N LEU A 33 -61.52 -37.35 16.17
CA LEU A 33 -61.24 -38.62 15.54
C LEU A 33 -59.94 -38.69 14.74
N ASN A 34 -59.23 -37.57 14.59
CA ASN A 34 -57.96 -37.56 13.89
C ASN A 34 -56.84 -37.90 14.88
N ILE A 35 -56.09 -38.99 14.63
CA ILE A 35 -54.99 -39.46 15.49
C ILE A 35 -53.87 -38.40 15.61
N ASP A 36 -53.65 -37.60 14.57
CA ASP A 36 -52.62 -36.56 14.54
C ASP A 36 -53.11 -35.21 15.11
N SER A 37 -54.38 -35.13 15.52
CA SER A 37 -54.99 -33.91 16.06
C SER A 37 -54.69 -33.74 17.56
N PRO A 38 -54.40 -32.52 18.03
CA PRO A 38 -54.25 -32.25 19.45
C PRO A 38 -55.54 -32.45 20.27
N SER A 39 -56.70 -32.53 19.61
CA SER A 39 -58.01 -32.76 20.24
C SER A 39 -58.46 -34.23 20.19
N PHE A 40 -57.58 -35.15 19.82
CA PHE A 40 -57.89 -36.58 19.66
C PHE A 40 -58.51 -37.20 20.93
N ASP A 41 -59.66 -37.86 20.77
CA ASP A 41 -60.31 -38.68 21.79
C ASP A 41 -60.20 -40.17 21.44
N PRO A 42 -59.34 -40.93 22.15
CA PRO A 42 -59.15 -42.35 21.91
C PRO A 42 -60.44 -43.18 22.04
N GLN A 43 -61.35 -42.79 22.93
CA GLN A 43 -62.58 -43.54 23.18
C GLN A 43 -63.57 -43.35 22.03
N LEU A 44 -63.72 -42.12 21.53
CA LEU A 44 -64.60 -41.81 20.40
C LEU A 44 -64.09 -42.45 19.10
N TYR A 45 -62.77 -42.43 18.88
CA TYR A 45 -62.13 -43.10 17.76
C TYR A 45 -62.36 -44.61 17.79
N LEU A 46 -62.18 -45.23 18.96
CA LEU A 46 -62.35 -46.67 19.13
C LEU A 46 -63.82 -47.10 18.95
N ASP A 47 -64.80 -46.38 19.52
CA ASP A 47 -66.23 -46.70 19.35
C ASP A 47 -66.66 -46.61 17.88
N LYS A 48 -66.19 -45.59 17.15
CA LYS A 48 -66.45 -45.52 15.70
C LYS A 48 -65.75 -46.65 14.95
N SER A 49 -64.50 -46.96 15.26
CA SER A 49 -63.74 -48.02 14.56
C SER A 49 -64.40 -49.40 14.77
N LEU A 50 -64.83 -49.71 15.99
CA LEU A 50 -65.54 -50.95 16.34
C LEU A 50 -66.92 -51.08 15.67
N ARG A 51 -67.60 -49.96 15.39
CA ARG A 51 -68.90 -49.95 14.70
C ARG A 51 -68.81 -50.01 13.18
N THR A 52 -67.66 -49.66 12.60
CA THR A 52 -67.53 -49.42 11.15
C THR A 52 -66.60 -50.41 10.43
N LYS A 53 -65.73 -51.12 11.15
CA LYS A 53 -64.72 -52.03 10.57
C LYS A 53 -64.95 -53.47 11.01
N ASP A 54 -64.63 -54.40 10.12
CA ASP A 54 -64.65 -55.84 10.42
C ASP A 54 -63.40 -56.26 11.21
N LEU A 55 -63.47 -57.41 11.88
CA LEU A 55 -62.39 -57.91 12.74
C LEU A 55 -61.04 -58.03 12.01
N SER A 56 -61.06 -58.45 10.74
CA SER A 56 -59.84 -58.55 9.93
C SER A 56 -59.20 -57.19 9.64
N ASP A 57 -60.03 -56.17 9.41
CA ASP A 57 -59.55 -54.79 9.20
C ASP A 57 -58.96 -54.22 10.50
N LEU A 58 -59.59 -54.50 11.64
CA LEU A 58 -59.11 -54.05 12.95
C LEU A 58 -57.75 -54.67 13.31
N ILE A 59 -57.53 -55.96 12.99
CA ILE A 59 -56.23 -56.63 13.18
C ILE A 59 -55.18 -56.04 12.24
N SER A 60 -55.54 -55.75 10.98
CA SER A 60 -54.61 -55.13 10.04
C SER A 60 -54.22 -53.71 10.49
N GLU A 61 -55.17 -52.96 11.03
CA GLU A 61 -54.95 -51.60 11.55
C GLU A 61 -54.09 -51.62 12.81
N GLU A 62 -54.31 -52.55 13.75
CA GLU A 62 -53.48 -52.73 14.93
C GLU A 62 -52.02 -53.02 14.57
N LYS A 63 -51.81 -53.88 13.57
CA LYS A 63 -50.47 -54.16 13.04
C LYS A 63 -49.84 -52.92 12.40
N ALA A 64 -50.60 -52.18 11.58
CA ALA A 64 -50.12 -50.96 10.94
C ALA A 64 -49.73 -49.88 11.98
N LEU A 65 -50.55 -49.68 13.01
CA LEU A 65 -50.26 -48.76 14.12
C LEU A 65 -49.00 -49.19 14.88
N THR A 66 -48.84 -50.48 15.14
CA THR A 66 -47.65 -51.01 15.82
C THR A 66 -46.38 -50.75 15.01
N ASP A 67 -46.43 -50.93 13.69
CA ASP A 67 -45.30 -50.66 12.81
C ASP A 67 -45.02 -49.16 12.68
N GLN A 68 -46.05 -48.31 12.66
CA GLN A 68 -45.91 -46.85 12.70
C GLN A 68 -45.26 -46.37 14.00
N ILE A 69 -45.65 -46.91 15.16
CA ILE A 69 -45.04 -46.59 16.45
C ILE A 69 -43.55 -46.91 16.43
N ARG A 70 -43.16 -48.07 15.90
CA ARG A 70 -41.75 -48.47 15.78
C ARG A 70 -40.97 -47.57 14.84
N SER A 71 -41.56 -47.20 13.70
CA SER A 71 -40.94 -46.26 12.75
C SER A 71 -40.73 -44.91 13.41
N LEU A 72 -41.74 -44.37 14.11
CA LEU A 72 -41.67 -43.07 14.75
C LEU A 72 -40.61 -43.02 15.86
N ASP A 73 -40.47 -44.10 16.63
CA ASP A 73 -39.41 -44.22 17.64
C ASP A 73 -38.02 -44.22 16.98
N SER A 74 -37.85 -44.98 15.90
CA SER A 74 -36.60 -44.97 15.11
C SER A 74 -36.29 -43.58 14.56
N ASP A 75 -37.28 -42.90 13.97
CA ASP A 75 -37.12 -41.55 13.40
C ASP A 75 -36.76 -40.53 14.49
N MET A 76 -37.38 -40.63 15.66
CA MET A 76 -37.05 -39.81 16.83
C MET A 76 -35.59 -40.03 17.25
N GLN A 77 -35.13 -41.28 17.34
CA GLN A 77 -33.75 -41.60 17.68
C GLN A 77 -32.77 -41.04 16.65
N THR A 78 -33.05 -41.20 15.35
CA THR A 78 -32.24 -40.64 14.27
C THR A 78 -32.17 -39.12 14.36
N LEU A 79 -33.29 -38.44 14.58
CA LEU A 79 -33.33 -36.98 14.75
C LEU A 79 -32.48 -36.52 15.92
N VAL A 80 -32.60 -37.20 17.07
CA VAL A 80 -31.80 -36.91 18.26
C VAL A 80 -30.32 -37.06 17.96
N TYR A 81 -29.92 -38.17 17.34
CA TYR A 81 -28.52 -38.43 16.99
C TYR A 81 -27.96 -37.38 16.03
N ASP A 82 -28.68 -37.09 14.95
CA ASP A 82 -28.28 -36.11 13.95
C ASP A 82 -28.14 -34.71 14.54
N ASN A 83 -29.07 -34.31 15.41
CA ASN A 83 -28.99 -33.01 16.08
C ASN A 83 -27.81 -32.95 17.04
N TYR A 84 -27.64 -33.95 17.91
CA TYR A 84 -26.51 -33.96 18.85
C TYR A 84 -25.16 -33.99 18.13
N SER A 85 -25.03 -34.80 17.08
CA SER A 85 -23.82 -34.85 16.25
C SER A 85 -23.48 -33.48 15.65
N LYS A 86 -24.48 -32.76 15.14
CA LYS A 86 -24.32 -31.39 14.62
C LYS A 86 -23.95 -30.40 15.73
N PHE A 87 -24.58 -30.47 16.90
CA PHE A 87 -24.26 -29.59 18.03
C PHE A 87 -22.83 -29.80 18.56
N ILE A 88 -22.39 -31.06 18.66
CA ILE A 88 -21.02 -31.40 19.05
C ILE A 88 -20.05 -30.84 18.02
N SER A 89 -20.27 -31.11 16.74
CA SER A 89 -19.42 -30.62 15.64
C SER A 89 -19.34 -29.08 15.60
N ALA A 90 -20.47 -28.40 15.81
CA ALA A 90 -20.51 -26.94 15.88
C ALA A 90 -19.73 -26.42 17.09
N THR A 91 -19.87 -27.07 18.25
CA THR A 91 -19.14 -26.71 19.47
C THR A 91 -17.63 -26.90 19.31
N ASP A 92 -17.21 -28.01 18.71
CA ASP A 92 -15.80 -28.28 18.40
C ASP A 92 -15.23 -27.25 17.41
N THR A 93 -16.02 -26.89 16.40
CA THR A 93 -15.65 -25.84 15.43
C THR A 93 -15.43 -24.50 16.14
N ILE A 94 -16.33 -24.11 17.04
CA ILE A 94 -16.18 -22.87 17.84
C ILE A 94 -14.92 -22.94 18.72
N ARG A 95 -14.63 -24.09 19.33
CA ARG A 95 -13.45 -24.28 20.16
C ARG A 95 -12.16 -24.15 19.34
N MET A 96 -12.13 -24.76 18.16
CA MET A 96 -11.02 -24.67 17.22
C MET A 96 -10.84 -23.23 16.71
N MET A 97 -11.93 -22.55 16.34
CA MET A 97 -11.89 -21.13 15.94
C MET A 97 -11.30 -20.26 17.05
N LYS A 98 -11.68 -20.47 18.31
CA LYS A 98 -11.14 -19.73 19.45
C LYS A 98 -9.62 -19.94 19.62
N SER A 99 -9.16 -21.18 19.48
CA SER A 99 -7.73 -21.50 19.56
C SER A 99 -6.93 -20.88 18.41
N ASN A 100 -7.43 -21.00 17.18
CA ASN A 100 -6.80 -20.38 16.01
C ASN A 100 -6.76 -18.86 16.13
N PHE A 101 -7.82 -18.23 16.62
CA PHE A 101 -7.83 -16.78 16.85
C PHE A 101 -6.81 -16.36 17.90
N SER A 102 -6.63 -17.15 18.97
CA SER A 102 -5.59 -16.89 19.97
C SER A 102 -4.18 -16.96 19.36
N TYR A 103 -3.94 -17.91 18.45
CA TYR A 103 -2.66 -18.00 17.73
C TYR A 103 -2.43 -16.80 16.81
N VAL A 104 -3.43 -16.44 16.00
CA VAL A 104 -3.36 -15.26 15.11
C VAL A 104 -3.12 -13.98 15.90
N GLN A 105 -3.75 -13.83 17.07
CA GLN A 105 -3.53 -12.67 17.94
C GLN A 105 -2.09 -12.62 18.45
N ALA A 106 -1.50 -13.76 18.83
CA ALA A 106 -0.10 -13.83 19.26
C ALA A 106 0.86 -13.47 18.13
N GLU A 107 0.61 -13.97 16.92
CA GLU A 107 1.42 -13.66 15.74
C GLU A 107 1.33 -12.18 15.35
N MET A 108 0.13 -11.60 15.41
CA MET A 108 -0.08 -10.17 15.16
C MET A 108 0.67 -9.30 16.18
N ASN A 109 0.67 -9.69 17.46
CA ASN A 109 1.42 -8.99 18.50
C ASN A 109 2.94 -9.07 18.25
N SER A 110 3.44 -10.24 17.85
CA SER A 110 4.85 -10.45 17.46
C SER A 110 5.24 -9.55 16.28
N LEU A 111 4.40 -9.48 15.25
CA LEU A 111 4.60 -8.60 14.10
C LEU A 111 4.66 -7.12 14.50
N LEU A 112 3.73 -6.66 15.36
CA LEU A 112 3.74 -5.28 15.86
C LEU A 112 5.03 -4.97 16.62
N GLN A 113 5.52 -5.91 17.44
CA GLN A 113 6.79 -5.75 18.15
C GLN A 113 7.98 -5.67 17.18
N ASN A 114 8.01 -6.50 16.14
CA ASN A 114 9.03 -6.46 15.11
C ASN A 114 9.03 -5.14 14.34
N ILE A 115 7.86 -4.64 13.96
CA ILE A 115 7.72 -3.32 13.30
C ILE A 115 8.22 -2.21 14.23
N ALA A 116 7.85 -2.24 15.51
CA ALA A 116 8.33 -1.25 16.48
C ALA A 116 9.87 -1.29 16.62
N SER A 117 10.46 -2.49 16.62
CA SER A 117 11.90 -2.68 16.62
C SER A 117 12.55 -2.10 15.36
N ILE A 118 12.01 -2.38 14.17
CA ILE A 118 12.49 -1.83 12.90
C ILE A 118 12.44 -0.30 12.90
N VAL A 119 11.34 0.29 13.36
CA VAL A 119 11.19 1.75 13.45
C VAL A 119 12.22 2.35 14.41
N SER A 120 12.44 1.71 15.56
CA SER A 120 13.44 2.13 16.54
C SER A 120 14.86 2.08 15.96
N VAL A 121 15.23 0.97 15.33
CA VAL A 121 16.55 0.77 14.71
C VAL A 121 16.77 1.74 13.56
N SER A 122 15.78 1.91 12.67
CA SER A 122 15.80 2.90 11.59
C SER A 122 15.97 4.32 12.13
N GLY A 123 15.25 4.67 13.19
CA GLY A 123 15.40 5.96 13.87
C GLY A 123 16.80 6.15 14.47
N ALA A 124 17.39 5.12 15.08
CA ALA A 124 18.76 5.15 15.59
C ALA A 124 19.80 5.32 14.46
N ILE A 125 19.64 4.58 13.36
CA ILE A 125 20.48 4.66 12.18
C ILE A 125 20.42 6.07 11.56
N ASN A 126 19.22 6.60 11.34
CA ASN A 126 19.03 7.92 10.75
C ASN A 126 19.65 9.04 11.62
N ARG A 127 19.53 8.93 12.96
CA ARG A 127 20.20 9.83 13.90
C ARG A 127 21.72 9.71 13.82
N ASN A 128 22.28 8.51 13.80
CA ASN A 128 23.74 8.31 13.70
C ASN A 128 24.31 8.90 12.39
N PHE A 129 23.58 8.74 11.28
CA PHE A 129 23.99 9.31 9.99
C PHE A 129 23.68 10.80 9.84
N ALA A 130 22.83 11.41 10.68
CA ALA A 130 22.53 12.83 10.60
C ALA A 130 23.79 13.68 10.79
N ASP A 131 24.60 13.37 11.80
CA ASP A 131 25.82 14.13 12.06
C ASP A 131 26.89 13.90 11.01
N LYS A 132 27.04 12.66 10.52
CA LYS A 132 27.94 12.35 9.40
C LYS A 132 27.52 13.09 8.12
N ARG A 133 26.23 13.14 7.80
CA ARG A 133 25.70 13.90 6.66
C ARG A 133 25.93 15.40 6.80
N LYS A 134 25.75 15.96 8.01
CA LYS A 134 26.08 17.38 8.28
C LYS A 134 27.55 17.66 8.05
N LYS A 135 28.44 16.85 8.63
CA LYS A 135 29.90 16.96 8.44
C LYS A 135 30.29 16.85 6.97
N LEU A 136 29.73 15.86 6.26
CA LEU A 136 29.97 15.67 4.83
C LEU A 136 29.48 16.88 4.02
N SER A 137 28.27 17.39 4.30
CA SER A 137 27.73 18.58 3.63
C SER A 137 28.59 19.82 3.87
N THR A 138 29.08 20.03 5.10
CA THR A 138 30.02 21.12 5.38
C THR A 138 31.32 20.94 4.64
N LEU A 139 31.88 19.72 4.60
CA LEU A 139 33.12 19.42 3.90
C LEU A 139 33.00 19.56 2.39
N THR A 140 31.88 19.11 1.80
CA THR A 140 31.61 19.32 0.38
C THR A 140 31.46 20.81 0.08
N THR A 141 30.82 21.58 0.95
CA THR A 141 30.72 23.04 0.78
C THR A 141 32.09 23.72 0.88
N THR A 142 32.94 23.32 1.84
CA THR A 142 34.31 23.85 1.94
C THR A 142 35.15 23.42 0.74
N GLN A 143 35.04 22.18 0.25
CA GLN A 143 35.73 21.72 -0.93
C GLN A 143 35.30 22.49 -2.20
N LEU A 144 33.99 22.73 -2.37
CA LEU A 144 33.47 23.50 -3.49
C LEU A 144 33.95 24.96 -3.45
N THR A 145 33.97 25.56 -2.26
CA THR A 145 34.51 26.93 -2.10
C THR A 145 36.01 26.96 -2.34
N LEU A 146 36.79 26.04 -1.79
CA LEU A 146 38.23 25.93 -2.04
C LEU A 146 38.54 25.74 -3.52
N ASN A 147 37.79 24.89 -4.25
CA ASN A 147 37.98 24.70 -5.69
C ASN A 147 37.71 26.00 -6.46
N LYS A 148 36.68 26.76 -6.09
CA LYS A 148 36.41 28.09 -6.69
C LYS A 148 37.54 29.08 -6.40
N LEU A 149 38.07 29.08 -5.17
CA LEU A 149 39.18 29.96 -4.80
C LEU A 149 40.49 29.55 -5.49
N ASN A 150 40.77 28.25 -5.58
CA ASN A 150 41.94 27.73 -6.29
C ASN A 150 41.89 28.14 -7.78
N TYR A 151 40.72 27.99 -8.41
CA TYR A 151 40.50 28.45 -9.77
C TYR A 151 40.77 29.96 -9.94
N LEU A 152 40.35 30.79 -8.99
CA LEU A 152 40.63 32.24 -9.03
C LEU A 152 42.12 32.56 -8.91
N VAL A 153 42.87 31.80 -8.11
CA VAL A 153 44.31 32.02 -7.89
C VAL A 153 45.13 31.52 -9.08
N GLU A 154 44.73 30.43 -9.73
CA GLU A 154 45.41 29.88 -10.90
C GLU A 154 45.13 30.70 -12.19
N LEU A 155 44.01 31.41 -12.24
CA LEU A 155 43.54 32.13 -13.42
C LEU A 155 44.57 33.10 -14.04
N PRO A 156 45.23 34.03 -13.31
CA PRO A 156 46.17 34.98 -13.93
C PRO A 156 47.35 34.27 -14.61
N VAL A 157 47.86 33.21 -13.99
CA VAL A 157 48.98 32.42 -14.54
C VAL A 157 48.52 31.71 -15.80
N SER A 158 47.36 31.03 -15.77
CA SER A 158 46.79 30.37 -16.94
C SER A 158 46.56 31.36 -18.10
N LEU A 159 46.02 32.56 -17.83
CA LEU A 159 45.82 33.58 -18.86
C LEU A 159 47.13 34.06 -19.49
N ARG A 160 48.19 34.26 -18.69
CA ARG A 160 49.52 34.60 -19.23
C ARG A 160 50.08 33.47 -20.10
N THR A 161 49.86 32.19 -19.74
CA THR A 161 50.30 31.07 -20.58
C THR A 161 49.54 30.96 -21.90
N TYR A 162 48.22 31.18 -21.90
CA TYR A 162 47.41 31.16 -23.12
C TYR A 162 47.74 32.36 -24.02
N MET A 163 48.06 33.52 -23.42
CA MET A 163 48.52 34.70 -24.14
C MET A 163 49.83 34.44 -24.89
N ASN A 164 50.78 33.71 -24.29
CA ASN A 164 52.01 33.31 -24.97
C ASN A 164 51.77 32.32 -26.12
N LYS A 165 50.72 31.50 -26.03
CA LYS A 165 50.34 30.53 -27.06
C LYS A 165 49.39 31.09 -28.13
N CYS A 166 48.96 32.36 -28.01
CA CYS A 166 47.96 33.00 -28.87
C CYS A 166 46.61 32.24 -28.95
N ASP A 167 46.23 31.52 -27.89
CA ASP A 167 44.95 30.78 -27.83
C ASP A 167 43.84 31.67 -27.24
N TRP A 168 43.25 32.50 -28.10
CA TRP A 168 42.28 33.52 -27.70
C TRP A 168 40.93 32.95 -27.27
N ASP A 169 40.52 31.81 -27.81
CA ASP A 169 39.22 31.19 -27.52
C ASP A 169 39.15 30.71 -26.06
N ARG A 170 40.22 30.07 -25.58
CA ARG A 170 40.30 29.60 -24.19
C ARG A 170 40.39 30.76 -23.18
N ILE A 171 41.10 31.82 -23.55
CA ILE A 171 41.20 33.05 -22.75
C ILE A 171 39.82 33.64 -22.49
N VAL A 172 39.02 33.81 -23.55
CA VAL A 172 37.67 34.40 -23.42
C VAL A 172 36.75 33.49 -22.61
N LEU A 173 36.85 32.16 -22.79
CA LEU A 173 36.06 31.19 -22.04
C LEU A 173 36.36 31.24 -20.53
N ASP A 174 37.64 31.20 -20.15
CA ASP A 174 38.06 31.22 -18.75
C ASP A 174 37.81 32.59 -18.09
N LEU A 175 38.01 33.69 -18.83
CA LEU A 175 37.63 35.03 -18.35
C LEU A 175 36.12 35.14 -18.10
N ASN A 176 35.29 34.56 -18.97
CA ASN A 176 33.84 34.61 -18.79
C ASN A 176 33.41 33.77 -17.58
N LYS A 177 33.96 32.57 -17.39
CA LYS A 177 33.73 31.74 -16.20
C LYS A 177 34.17 32.47 -14.92
N ALA A 178 35.37 33.03 -14.93
CA ALA A 178 35.94 33.75 -13.80
C ALA A 178 35.18 35.05 -13.48
N LYS A 179 34.64 35.76 -14.48
CA LYS A 179 33.88 37.00 -14.29
C LYS A 179 32.75 36.85 -13.28
N TYR A 180 31.98 35.75 -13.37
CA TYR A 180 30.89 35.47 -12.44
C TYR A 180 31.41 35.17 -11.03
N ILE A 181 32.51 34.43 -10.93
CA ILE A 181 33.14 34.08 -9.64
C ILE A 181 33.74 35.33 -8.99
N LEU A 182 34.50 36.14 -9.73
CA LEU A 182 35.09 37.40 -9.28
C LEU A 182 34.03 38.42 -8.82
N LYS A 183 32.87 38.47 -9.49
CA LYS A 183 31.72 39.29 -9.07
C LYS A 183 31.14 38.82 -7.73
N SER A 184 31.04 37.50 -7.53
CA SER A 184 30.48 36.93 -6.30
C SER A 184 31.36 37.18 -5.06
N TYR A 185 32.68 37.32 -5.23
CA TYR A 185 33.65 37.57 -4.16
C TYR A 185 34.18 39.03 -4.11
N HIS A 186 33.45 40.00 -4.68
CA HIS A 186 33.91 41.38 -4.87
C HIS A 186 34.32 42.11 -3.58
N ASN A 187 33.74 41.74 -2.43
CA ASN A 187 33.92 42.45 -1.15
C ASN A 187 35.14 41.95 -0.35
N THR A 188 35.87 40.96 -0.84
CA THR A 188 37.00 40.38 -0.11
C THR A 188 38.30 41.08 -0.50
N PRO A 189 38.99 41.78 0.44
CA PRO A 189 40.17 42.58 0.13
C PRO A 189 41.35 41.75 -0.40
N SER A 190 41.49 40.50 0.02
CA SER A 190 42.57 39.60 -0.43
C SER A 190 42.54 39.28 -1.94
N PHE A 191 41.38 39.42 -2.60
CA PHE A 191 41.24 39.19 -4.05
C PHE A 191 41.35 40.48 -4.87
N LYS A 192 41.64 41.63 -4.25
CA LYS A 192 41.84 42.89 -4.94
C LYS A 192 43.01 42.82 -5.92
N ASN A 193 44.17 42.33 -5.44
CA ASN A 193 45.38 42.20 -6.27
C ASN A 193 45.15 41.25 -7.46
N ILE A 194 44.50 40.10 -7.25
CA ILE A 194 44.20 39.13 -8.32
C ILE A 194 43.27 39.75 -9.39
N ARG A 195 42.33 40.60 -8.99
CA ARG A 195 41.44 41.33 -9.92
C ARG A 195 42.21 42.37 -10.71
N GLU A 196 43.10 43.10 -10.06
CA GLU A 196 43.96 44.09 -10.70
C GLU A 196 44.90 43.40 -11.71
N ASP A 197 45.53 42.29 -11.34
CA ASP A 197 46.36 41.46 -12.22
C ASP A 197 45.56 40.94 -13.42
N CYS A 198 44.34 40.42 -13.20
CA CYS A 198 43.47 39.98 -14.30
C CYS A 198 43.06 41.14 -15.21
N SER A 199 42.79 42.33 -14.66
CA SER A 199 42.43 43.51 -15.44
C SER A 199 43.60 44.01 -16.29
N GLU A 200 44.81 43.94 -15.75
CA GLU A 200 46.05 44.25 -16.48
C GLU A 200 46.26 43.26 -17.63
N ILE A 201 46.14 41.96 -17.36
CA ILE A 201 46.25 40.92 -18.38
C ILE A 201 45.20 41.09 -19.48
N VAL A 202 43.95 41.46 -19.13
CA VAL A 202 42.90 41.75 -20.11
C VAL A 202 43.24 42.96 -20.97
N SER A 203 43.77 44.04 -20.37
CA SER A 203 44.22 45.22 -21.12
C SER A 203 45.36 44.87 -22.10
N GLU A 204 46.28 44.01 -21.67
CA GLU A 204 47.36 43.50 -22.52
C GLU A 204 46.84 42.62 -23.67
N ILE A 205 45.90 41.71 -23.39
CA ILE A 205 45.22 40.88 -24.40
C ILE A 205 44.53 41.76 -25.44
N CYS A 206 43.75 42.76 -25.00
CA CYS A 206 43.09 43.69 -25.90
C CYS A 206 44.10 44.41 -26.79
N SER A 207 45.19 44.93 -26.22
CA SER A 207 46.22 45.64 -26.99
C SER A 207 46.90 44.75 -28.04
N ARG A 208 47.18 43.48 -27.68
CA ARG A 208 47.78 42.50 -28.62
C ARG A 208 46.80 42.08 -29.71
N LEU A 209 45.53 41.86 -29.39
CA LEU A 209 44.49 41.56 -30.37
C LEU A 209 44.27 42.74 -31.33
N TRP A 210 44.22 43.97 -30.81
CA TRP A 210 44.12 45.18 -31.63
C TRP A 210 45.33 45.33 -32.55
N ARG A 211 46.54 45.05 -32.05
CA ARG A 211 47.76 45.06 -32.87
C ARG A 211 47.78 43.95 -33.93
N GLN A 212 47.37 42.73 -33.60
CA GLN A 212 47.24 41.65 -34.59
C GLN A 212 46.18 41.99 -35.65
N PHE A 213 45.09 42.62 -35.24
CA PHE A 213 44.05 43.09 -36.16
C PHE A 213 44.60 44.20 -37.08
N ASP A 214 45.29 45.20 -36.53
CA ASP A 214 45.87 46.30 -37.28
C ASP A 214 47.01 45.84 -38.23
N GLU A 215 47.84 44.88 -37.80
CA GLU A 215 48.84 44.22 -38.66
C GLU A 215 48.17 43.38 -39.77
N SER A 216 47.04 42.73 -39.49
CA SER A 216 46.28 41.97 -40.48
C SER A 216 45.59 42.88 -41.50
N VAL A 217 45.07 44.03 -41.05
CA VAL A 217 44.46 45.07 -41.90
C VAL A 217 45.55 45.72 -42.74
N SER A 218 46.71 46.04 -42.16
CA SER A 218 47.87 46.58 -42.88
C SER A 218 48.45 45.57 -43.89
N ARG A 219 48.44 44.27 -43.58
CA ARG A 219 48.77 43.21 -44.57
C ARG A 219 47.72 43.10 -45.66
N PHE A 220 46.43 43.27 -45.35
CA PHE A 220 45.35 43.27 -46.32
C PHE A 220 45.46 44.45 -47.30
N TYR A 221 45.77 45.66 -46.81
CA TYR A 221 46.05 46.83 -47.64
C TYR A 221 47.33 46.68 -48.48
N ASN A 222 48.37 46.02 -47.97
CA ASN A 222 49.57 45.73 -48.76
C ASN A 222 49.40 44.61 -49.80
N TYR A 223 48.41 43.71 -49.65
CA TYR A 223 48.15 42.60 -50.58
C TYR A 223 47.17 42.97 -51.71
N PHE A 224 46.45 44.10 -51.58
CA PHE A 224 45.68 44.71 -52.67
C PHE A 224 46.11 46.17 -52.87
N PRO A 225 47.25 46.42 -53.56
CA PRO A 225 47.76 47.78 -53.76
C PRO A 225 47.02 48.57 -54.86
N GLU A 226 45.97 48.04 -55.48
CA GLU A 226 45.14 48.79 -56.44
C GLU A 226 43.67 48.39 -56.35
N ARG A 227 42.94 49.09 -55.48
CA ARG A 227 41.70 49.77 -55.86
C ARG A 227 41.47 50.88 -54.84
N TYR A 228 41.75 52.10 -55.27
CA TYR A 228 41.14 53.38 -54.89
C TYR A 228 42.24 54.46 -54.87
N GLY A 229 42.38 55.11 -56.02
CA GLY A 229 42.66 56.53 -56.19
C GLY A 229 44.01 57.04 -55.74
#